data_AF-A0A0V0GKZ4-F1
#
_entry.id   AF-A0A0V0GKZ4-F1
#
_cell.length_a   1.000
_cell.length_b   1.000
_cell.length_c   1.000
_cell.angle_alpha   90.00
_cell.angle_beta   90.00
_cell.angle_gamma   90.00
#
_symmetry.space_group_name_H-M   'P 1'
#
loop_
_entity.id
_entity.type
_entity.pdbx_description
1 polymer ?
#
loop_
_entity_poly.entity_id
_entity_poly.type
_entity_poly.pdbx_seq_one_letter_code
_entity_poly.pdbx_strand_id
1 'polypeptide(L)'
;MDCASNWEYKTLINELTQGIEHTKQLREHFHSTASTFENQELLLQKILSSYEQSLLILNWGGSTVQSPPALPPSTGVIESSVSIDGSPKSDDRK
;
A
#
# COMPACT_ATOMS: atom_id res chain seq x y z
N MET A 1 5.66 -15.53 8.03
CA MET A 1 5.07 -15.27 9.36
C MET A 1 4.01 -14.19 9.14
N ASP A 2 2.90 -14.52 8.45
CA ASP A 2 2.17 -13.51 7.66
C ASP A 2 0.65 -13.49 7.90
N CYS A 3 0.11 -14.52 8.56
CA CYS A 3 -1.33 -14.59 8.85
C CYS A 3 -1.78 -13.61 9.92
N ALA A 4 -0.96 -13.38 10.96
CA ALA A 4 -1.26 -12.44 12.05
C ALA A 4 -1.41 -11.02 11.50
N SER A 5 -0.46 -10.59 10.67
CA SER A 5 -0.46 -9.25 10.04
C SER A 5 -1.65 -9.04 9.09
N ASN A 6 -2.12 -10.08 8.40
CA ASN A 6 -3.29 -9.98 7.52
C ASN A 6 -4.59 -9.87 8.34
N TRP A 7 -4.74 -10.65 9.40
CA TRP A 7 -5.92 -10.57 10.26
C TRP A 7 -5.99 -9.24 11.02
N GLU A 8 -4.86 -8.75 11.54
CA GLU A 8 -4.76 -7.43 12.17
C GLU A 8 -5.11 -6.31 11.18
N TYR A 9 -4.60 -6.38 9.94
CA TYR A 9 -4.94 -5.42 8.88
C TYR A 9 -6.44 -5.41 8.58
N LYS A 10 -7.04 -6.59 8.36
CA LYS A 10 -8.48 -6.71 8.09
C LYS A 10 -9.34 -6.20 9.25
N THR A 11 -8.92 -6.52 10.47
CA THR A 11 -9.59 -6.05 11.69
C THR A 11 -9.53 -4.53 11.76
N LEU A 12 -8.36 -3.93 11.53
CA LEU A 12 -8.19 -2.48 11.52
C LEU A 12 -9.06 -1.79 10.46
N ILE A 13 -9.11 -2.31 9.23
CA ILE A 13 -10.01 -1.79 8.18
C ILE A 13 -11.47 -1.82 8.63
N ASN A 14 -11.89 -2.93 9.25
CA ASN A 14 -13.26 -3.08 9.76
C ASN A 14 -13.56 -2.08 10.88
N GLU A 15 -12.66 -1.90 11.84
CA GLU A 15 -12.81 -0.91 12.92
C GLU A 15 -12.91 0.53 12.39
N LEU A 16 -12.06 0.91 11.43
CA LEU A 16 -12.11 2.22 10.80
C LEU A 16 -13.43 2.44 10.04
N THR A 17 -13.92 1.41 9.35
CA THR A 17 -15.19 1.46 8.62
C THR A 17 -16.37 1.62 9.58
N GLN A 18 -16.38 0.88 10.68
CA GLN A 18 -17.39 1.04 11.73
C GLN A 18 -17.33 2.43 12.38
N GLY A 19 -16.13 2.99 12.60
CA GLY A 19 -15.94 4.35 13.12
C GLY A 19 -16.61 5.42 12.24
N ILE A 20 -16.57 5.26 10.92
CA ILE A 20 -17.28 6.13 9.97
C ILE A 20 -18.80 6.03 10.19
N GLU A 21 -19.34 4.83 10.28
CA GLU A 21 -20.78 4.60 10.45
C GLU A 21 -21.29 5.17 11.79
N HIS A 22 -20.58 4.92 12.88
CA HIS A 22 -20.92 5.50 14.18
C HIS A 22 -20.88 7.04 14.15
N THR A 23 -19.91 7.64 13.44
CA THR A 23 -19.82 9.10 13.31
C THR A 23 -20.97 9.68 12.49
N LYS A 24 -21.47 8.94 11.47
CA LYS A 24 -22.68 9.30 10.73
C LYS A 24 -23.92 9.23 11.61
N GLN A 25 -24.07 8.18 12.40
CA GLN A 25 -25.19 8.06 13.36
C GLN A 25 -25.16 9.19 14.40
N LEU A 26 -23.97 9.53 14.88
CA LEU A 26 -23.77 10.64 15.82
C LEU A 26 -24.15 11.99 15.19
N ARG A 27 -23.84 12.21 13.92
CA ARG A 27 -24.27 13.39 13.15
C ARG A 27 -25.78 13.51 13.11
N GLU A 28 -26.50 12.44 12.76
CA GLU A 28 -27.97 12.44 12.73
C GLU A 28 -28.57 12.76 14.11
N HIS A 29 -27.98 12.22 15.18
CA HIS A 29 -28.41 12.53 16.55
C HIS A 29 -28.23 14.01 16.91
N PHE A 30 -27.11 14.62 16.52
CA PHE A 30 -26.91 16.06 16.71
C PHE A 30 -27.85 16.90 15.87
N HIS A 31 -28.17 16.48 14.64
CA HIS A 31 -29.15 17.19 13.82
C HIS A 31 -30.57 17.15 14.41
N SER A 32 -30.89 16.10 15.16
CA SER A 32 -32.15 16.02 15.92
C SER A 32 -32.17 16.90 17.17
N THR A 33 -31.02 17.36 17.67
CA THR A 33 -30.93 18.10 18.93
C THR A 33 -30.61 19.57 18.61
N ALA A 34 -31.59 20.46 18.73
CA ALA A 34 -31.57 21.84 18.21
C ALA A 34 -30.50 22.80 18.79
N SER A 35 -29.47 22.31 19.48
CA SER A 35 -28.53 23.13 20.25
C SER A 35 -27.08 22.84 19.87
N THR A 36 -26.44 23.84 19.23
CA THR A 36 -24.98 23.95 18.96
C THR A 36 -24.44 23.24 17.71
N PHE A 37 -24.85 23.68 16.51
CA PHE A 37 -24.53 23.00 15.24
C PHE A 37 -23.10 23.21 14.70
N GLU A 38 -22.58 24.44 14.63
CA GLU A 38 -21.40 24.71 13.79
C GLU A 38 -20.11 24.02 14.25
N ASN A 39 -19.79 24.13 15.55
CA ASN A 39 -18.56 23.51 16.09
C ASN A 39 -18.67 21.98 16.12
N GLN A 40 -19.85 21.43 16.38
CA GLN A 40 -20.07 19.98 16.38
C GLN A 40 -19.95 19.41 14.97
N GLU A 41 -20.56 20.04 13.98
CA GLU A 41 -20.49 19.63 12.58
C GLU A 41 -19.04 19.67 12.05
N LEU A 42 -18.29 20.73 12.36
CA LEU A 42 -16.87 20.82 12.00
C LEU A 42 -16.04 19.70 12.61
N LEU A 43 -16.28 19.33 13.88
CA LEU A 43 -15.58 18.23 14.52
C LEU A 43 -15.93 16.88 13.88
N LEU A 44 -17.21 16.63 13.58
CA LEU A 44 -17.65 15.41 12.89
C LEU A 44 -17.00 15.26 11.51
N GLN A 45 -16.92 16.36 10.75
CA GLN A 45 -16.25 16.37 9.45
C GLN A 45 -14.75 16.05 9.57
N LYS A 46 -14.07 16.62 10.58
CA LYS A 46 -12.65 16.31 10.85
C LYS A 46 -12.44 14.85 11.23
N ILE A 47 -13.32 14.30 12.07
CA ILE A 47 -13.28 12.88 12.47
C ILE A 47 -13.47 11.98 11.25
N LEU A 48 -14.50 12.23 10.44
CA LEU A 48 -14.76 11.48 9.20
C LEU A 48 -13.57 11.53 8.25
N SER A 49 -13.05 12.73 7.98
CA SER A 49 -11.87 12.93 7.13
C SER A 49 -10.66 12.12 7.64
N SER A 50 -10.48 12.04 8.96
CA SER A 50 -9.39 11.27 9.57
C SER A 50 -9.54 9.76 9.34
N TYR A 51 -10.76 9.21 9.45
CA TYR A 51 -11.01 7.80 9.14
C TYR A 51 -10.77 7.50 7.66
N GLU A 52 -11.29 8.34 6.76
CA GLU A 52 -11.12 8.18 5.31
C GLU A 52 -9.65 8.26 4.89
N GLN A 53 -8.89 9.22 5.45
CA GLN A 53 -7.45 9.33 5.22
C GLN A 53 -6.70 8.10 5.74
N SER A 54 -7.07 7.58 6.90
CA SER A 54 -6.45 6.37 7.45
C SER A 54 -6.68 5.17 6.53
N LEU A 55 -7.90 5.00 6.00
CA LEU A 55 -8.22 3.96 5.03
C LEU A 55 -7.45 4.13 3.71
N LEU A 56 -7.30 5.36 3.23
CA LEU A 56 -6.53 5.66 2.01
C LEU A 56 -5.06 5.25 2.17
N ILE A 57 -4.44 5.63 3.28
CA ILE A 57 -3.04 5.27 3.60
C ILE A 57 -2.88 3.75 3.69
N LEU A 58 -3.81 3.07 4.35
CA LEU A 58 -3.79 1.60 4.50
C LEU A 58 -3.96 0.87 3.15
N ASN A 59 -4.74 1.42 2.22
CA ASN A 59 -4.91 0.85 0.88
C ASN A 59 -3.67 1.08 -0.01
N TRP A 60 -2.98 2.21 0.15
CA TRP A 60 -1.72 2.47 -0.58
C TRP A 60 -0.57 1.59 -0.08
N GLY A 61 -0.47 1.34 1.23
CA GLY A 61 0.54 0.47 1.81
C GLY A 61 0.43 -1.02 1.40
N GLY A 62 -0.79 -1.49 1.13
CA GLY A 62 -1.05 -2.84 0.61
C GLY A 62 -0.61 -3.05 -0.86
N SER A 63 -0.39 -1.96 -1.60
CA SER A 63 0.09 -1.96 -2.98
C SER A 63 1.58 -1.62 -3.08
N THR A 64 2.39 -1.99 -2.08
CA THR A 64 3.84 -1.83 -2.15
C THR A 64 4.43 -2.90 -3.09
N VAL A 65 4.61 -2.48 -4.36
CA VAL A 65 5.57 -2.97 -5.36
C VAL A 65 5.41 -4.45 -5.76
N GLN A 66 4.48 -4.72 -6.68
CA GLN A 66 4.81 -5.70 -7.71
C GLN A 66 5.89 -5.06 -8.59
N SER A 67 7.06 -5.70 -8.64
CA SER A 67 8.12 -5.48 -9.63
C SER A 67 7.53 -5.08 -10.99
N PRO A 68 8.15 -4.15 -11.75
CA PRO A 68 7.78 -3.98 -13.15
C PRO A 68 7.76 -5.36 -13.84
N PRO A 69 6.78 -5.66 -14.71
CA PRO A 69 6.82 -6.89 -15.48
C PRO A 69 8.13 -6.88 -16.28
N ALA A 70 8.97 -7.90 -16.05
CA ALA A 70 10.15 -8.12 -16.86
C ALA A 70 9.67 -8.22 -18.33
N LEU A 71 10.08 -7.26 -19.14
CA LEU A 71 9.81 -7.24 -20.57
C LEU A 71 10.25 -8.58 -21.18
N PRO A 72 9.46 -9.18 -22.09
CA PRO A 72 9.86 -10.41 -22.74
C PRO A 72 11.15 -10.17 -23.56
N PRO A 73 12.05 -11.17 -23.66
CA PRO A 73 13.25 -11.04 -24.47
C PRO A 73 12.83 -10.92 -25.94
N SER A 74 12.85 -9.69 -26.47
CA SER A 74 12.65 -9.48 -27.90
C SER A 74 13.83 -10.08 -28.65
N THR A 75 13.50 -11.00 -29.53
CA THR A 75 14.40 -11.78 -30.37
C THR A 75 14.86 -10.94 -31.56
N GLY A 76 16.17 -10.95 -31.86
CA GLY A 76 16.80 -10.40 -33.08
C GLY A 76 17.76 -9.24 -32.74
N VAL A 77 19.02 -9.20 -33.15
CA VAL A 77 19.73 -9.82 -34.28
C VAL A 77 21.23 -9.92 -33.91
N ILE A 78 21.76 -11.15 -34.00
CA ILE A 78 22.99 -11.64 -34.65
C ILE A 78 24.21 -10.68 -34.84
N GLU A 79 25.37 -11.25 -34.52
CA GLU A 79 26.75 -11.00 -35.02
C GLU A 79 27.69 -10.02 -34.29
N SER A 80 28.63 -10.58 -33.53
CA SER A 80 30.02 -10.69 -34.01
C SER A 80 30.75 -11.80 -33.24
N SER A 81 31.14 -12.84 -33.97
CA SER A 81 32.08 -13.89 -33.53
C SER A 81 33.39 -13.70 -34.30
N VAL A 82 34.50 -14.16 -33.70
CA VAL A 82 35.90 -14.21 -34.18
C VAL A 82 36.76 -13.02 -33.71
N SER A 83 37.95 -13.15 -33.13
CA SER A 83 38.99 -14.17 -33.29
C SER A 83 40.08 -14.07 -32.19
N ILE A 84 40.61 -15.23 -31.74
CA ILE A 84 42.04 -15.60 -31.45
C ILE A 84 42.86 -14.67 -30.50
N ASP A 85 43.62 -15.09 -29.49
CA ASP A 85 44.62 -16.16 -29.34
C ASP A 85 45.08 -16.12 -27.86
N GLY A 86 45.14 -17.24 -27.12
CA GLY A 86 46.45 -17.74 -26.67
C GLY A 86 46.55 -18.04 -25.16
N SER A 87 46.03 -19.20 -24.75
CA SER A 87 46.56 -20.19 -23.78
C SER A 87 47.17 -19.85 -22.39
N PRO A 88 47.24 -20.86 -21.49
CA PRO A 88 47.16 -20.71 -20.03
C PRO A 88 48.53 -20.78 -19.32
N LYS A 89 48.58 -20.39 -18.04
CA LYS A 89 49.65 -20.89 -17.16
C LYS A 89 49.20 -21.09 -15.71
N SER A 90 48.95 -22.35 -15.38
CA SER A 90 49.14 -22.90 -14.04
C SER A 90 50.63 -22.81 -13.69
N ASP A 91 50.94 -22.35 -12.48
CA ASP A 91 52.19 -22.74 -11.83
C ASP A 91 51.92 -22.84 -10.32
N ASP A 92 51.87 -24.09 -9.88
CA ASP A 92 52.02 -24.55 -8.51
C ASP A 92 53.49 -24.40 -8.11
N ARG A 93 53.79 -23.71 -6.99
CA ARG A 93 55.06 -23.90 -6.28
C ARG A 93 54.92 -23.67 -4.78
N LYS A 94 54.99 -24.80 -4.07
CA LYS A 94 55.79 -25.10 -2.87
C LYS A 94 55.47 -24.43 -1.53
#